data_AF-A0A540L1Z7-F1
#
_entry.id   AF-A0A540L1Z7-F1
#
_cell.length_a   1.000
_cell.length_b   1.000
_cell.length_c   1.000
_cell.angle_alpha   90.00
_cell.angle_beta   90.00
_cell.angle_gamma   90.00
#
_symmetry.space_group_name_H-M   'P 1'
#
loop_
_entity.id
_entity.type
_entity.pdbx_description
1 polymer ?
#
loop_
_entity_poly.entity_id
_entity_poly.type
_entity_poly.pdbx_seq_one_letter_code
_entity_poly.pdbx_strand_id
1 'polypeptide(L)'
;MVVGRSMARKYSTSLGANNVINLLVNKQVHPTCTTNINRTNRDSCLNRYIYIHDGLPARFNYDFLNNCESLSPRTSSSNKPSMCPQLVNLGLGPDVSKSEGVLSDKSWYKTNPHLLEVIFHNRMKKYECLASNSNLDSAIYAPFYPTMDVGVYLWDSNVEIRDASAKNFVKWISRQPEWRKMWGRDHFFAYGRTAWDFRRQEDDSSDWGSKVRFLPESLNMTMLIEGSEWKNDIAIPYPTNFHPTEDSEVVAWQNKVRKQERPYLFTFAGALRPNVEGFIRGKLIEHCQASNNCNFLHCTEKICGNPITVMRAFQSSVYCLQPVGDSFTRRSAFDAFLAGCIPVFFHPATAYTQYLWYLPKDHTKYSVFIPSKDGND
;
A
#
# COMPACT_ATOMS: atom_id res chain seq x y z
N MET A 1 -2.71 -12.67 24.38
CA MET A 1 -2.21 -13.97 23.88
C MET A 1 -2.33 -13.95 22.36
N VAL A 2 -1.32 -13.42 21.67
CA VAL A 2 -1.04 -13.67 20.25
C VAL A 2 0.48 -13.67 20.18
N VAL A 3 1.03 -14.85 19.96
CA VAL A 3 2.47 -15.09 19.85
C VAL A 3 2.86 -14.63 18.44
N GLY A 4 3.51 -13.48 18.35
CA GLY A 4 4.26 -13.10 17.16
C GLY A 4 5.49 -13.99 17.05
N ARG A 5 5.33 -15.19 16.51
CA ARG A 5 6.48 -16.01 16.09
C ARG A 5 7.01 -15.42 14.80
N SER A 6 8.12 -14.70 14.94
CA SER A 6 9.05 -14.36 13.86
C SER A 6 9.41 -15.63 13.08
N MET A 7 8.89 -15.74 11.86
CA MET A 7 9.53 -16.48 10.77
C MET A 7 9.63 -15.56 9.57
N ALA A 8 10.56 -14.60 9.65
CA ALA A 8 11.28 -14.19 8.45
C ALA A 8 12.10 -15.42 7.99
N ARG A 9 11.50 -16.29 7.17
CA ARG A 9 12.24 -17.39 6.54
C ARG A 9 11.84 -17.49 5.08
N LYS A 10 12.66 -16.83 4.26
CA LYS A 10 13.22 -17.23 2.96
C LYS A 10 13.35 -16.03 2.01
N TYR A 11 14.17 -15.05 2.38
CA TYR A 11 14.89 -14.28 1.37
C TYR A 11 16.32 -14.86 1.29
N SER A 12 16.47 -15.98 0.59
CA SER A 12 17.81 -16.47 0.24
C SER A 12 18.36 -15.61 -0.89
N THR A 13 19.29 -14.72 -0.57
CA THR A 13 20.11 -14.00 -1.53
C THR A 13 21.21 -14.93 -2.06
N SER A 14 20.92 -15.64 -3.15
CA SER A 14 21.95 -16.26 -3.98
C SER A 14 22.27 -15.32 -5.14
N LEU A 15 23.31 -14.50 -4.95
CA LEU A 15 24.01 -13.80 -6.02
C LEU A 15 24.95 -14.81 -6.69
N GLY A 16 24.49 -15.40 -7.80
CA GLY A 16 25.29 -16.23 -8.70
C GLY A 16 25.64 -15.46 -9.97
N ALA A 17 26.94 -15.28 -10.19
CA ALA A 17 27.53 -14.53 -11.29
C ALA A 17 27.30 -15.15 -12.68
N ASN A 18 27.21 -14.26 -13.67
CA ASN A 18 27.65 -14.34 -15.07
C ASN A 18 27.37 -15.63 -15.87
N ASN A 19 26.51 -15.52 -16.89
CA ASN A 19 26.80 -16.08 -18.21
C ASN A 19 26.04 -15.30 -19.29
N VAL A 20 26.81 -14.54 -20.09
CA VAL A 20 26.35 -13.84 -21.30
C VAL A 20 26.40 -14.84 -22.45
N ILE A 21 25.26 -15.17 -23.04
CA ILE A 21 25.20 -15.86 -24.33
C ILE A 21 24.62 -14.88 -25.35
N ASN A 22 25.51 -14.40 -26.23
CA ASN A 22 25.16 -13.64 -27.42
C ASN A 22 24.50 -14.57 -28.44
N LEU A 23 23.21 -14.36 -28.72
CA LEU A 23 22.53 -14.92 -29.88
C LEU A 23 22.31 -13.81 -30.91
N LEU A 24 23.25 -13.73 -31.85
CA LEU A 24 23.13 -13.00 -33.11
C LEU A 24 22.10 -13.72 -33.99
N VAL A 25 20.93 -13.10 -34.20
CA VAL A 25 19.97 -13.55 -35.22
C VAL A 25 20.09 -12.62 -36.42
N ASN A 26 20.64 -13.15 -37.51
CA ASN A 26 20.65 -12.53 -38.84
C ASN A 26 19.21 -12.36 -39.34
N LYS A 27 18.76 -11.12 -39.51
CA LYS A 27 17.49 -10.80 -40.19
C LYS A 27 17.76 -10.55 -41.67
N GLN A 28 17.43 -11.52 -42.52
CA GLN A 28 17.24 -11.29 -43.95
C GLN A 28 16.02 -10.39 -44.16
N VAL A 29 16.23 -9.28 -44.87
CA VAL A 29 15.18 -8.32 -45.24
C VAL A 29 14.69 -8.70 -46.64
N HIS A 30 13.41 -9.06 -46.76
CA HIS A 30 12.70 -9.04 -48.04
C HIS A 30 11.71 -7.85 -48.07
N PRO A 31 11.64 -7.11 -49.18
CA PRO A 31 10.88 -5.87 -49.26
C PRO A 31 9.42 -6.15 -49.60
N THR A 32 8.49 -5.63 -48.80
CA THR A 32 7.08 -5.55 -49.19
C THR A 32 6.49 -4.17 -48.88
N CYS A 33 6.05 -3.55 -49.97
CA CYS A 33 5.12 -2.44 -50.10
C CYS A 33 5.05 -1.43 -48.94
N THR A 34 5.70 -0.29 -49.14
CA THR A 34 5.32 0.99 -48.54
C THR A 34 3.93 1.41 -49.05
N THR A 35 2.89 0.92 -48.39
CA THR A 35 1.62 1.65 -48.38
C THR A 35 1.80 2.82 -47.42
N ASN A 36 1.72 4.05 -47.97
CA ASN A 36 1.60 5.27 -47.19
C ASN A 36 0.25 5.21 -46.44
N ILE A 37 0.26 4.56 -45.28
CA ILE A 37 -0.82 4.67 -44.32
C ILE A 37 -0.66 6.06 -43.70
N ASN A 38 -1.52 6.98 -44.16
CA ASN A 38 -1.80 8.24 -43.49
C ASN A 38 -1.75 8.02 -41.98
N ARG A 39 -0.95 8.81 -41.25
CA ARG A 39 -0.85 8.79 -39.79
C ARG A 39 -2.26 8.93 -39.20
N THR A 40 -2.95 7.82 -39.02
CA THR A 40 -4.15 7.71 -38.22
C THR A 40 -3.73 8.04 -36.80
N ASN A 41 -4.50 8.93 -36.18
CA ASN A 41 -4.39 9.29 -34.79
C ASN A 41 -4.32 7.99 -33.98
N ARG A 42 -3.13 7.58 -33.54
CA ARG A 42 -2.96 6.34 -32.78
C ARG A 42 -3.76 6.52 -31.51
N ASP A 43 -4.73 5.64 -31.29
CA ASP A 43 -5.52 5.62 -30.07
C ASP A 43 -4.59 5.69 -28.85
N SER A 44 -4.70 6.76 -28.07
CA SER A 44 -3.88 7.03 -26.89
C SER A 44 -4.13 6.04 -25.76
N CYS A 45 -5.22 5.27 -25.85
CA CYS A 45 -5.59 4.23 -24.91
C CYS A 45 -5.21 2.81 -25.35
N LEU A 46 -4.55 2.66 -26.51
CA LEU A 46 -4.06 1.37 -26.97
C LEU A 46 -3.16 0.73 -25.89
N ASN A 47 -3.48 -0.51 -25.49
CA ASN A 47 -2.83 -1.28 -24.41
C ASN A 47 -2.94 -0.66 -23.00
N ARG A 48 -3.83 0.33 -22.81
CA ARG A 48 -4.08 1.00 -21.54
C ARG A 48 -5.52 0.84 -21.08
N TYR A 49 -6.38 0.18 -21.85
CA TYR A 49 -7.78 0.01 -21.50
C TYR A 49 -7.95 -0.83 -20.24
N ILE A 50 -8.77 -0.33 -19.31
CA ILE A 50 -9.14 -1.05 -18.11
C ILE A 50 -10.65 -1.23 -18.08
N TYR A 51 -11.10 -2.47 -17.90
CA TYR A 51 -12.51 -2.76 -17.61
C TYR A 51 -12.69 -2.91 -16.10
N ILE A 52 -13.73 -2.28 -15.54
CA ILE A 52 -14.11 -2.44 -14.13
C ILE A 52 -15.24 -3.47 -14.06
N HIS A 53 -15.13 -4.46 -13.18
CA HIS A 53 -16.22 -5.40 -12.89
C HIS A 53 -17.36 -4.70 -12.13
N ASP A 54 -18.15 -3.87 -12.83
CA ASP A 54 -19.30 -3.16 -12.25
C ASP A 54 -20.43 -4.12 -11.84
N GLY A 55 -20.48 -5.33 -12.40
CA GLY A 55 -21.40 -6.39 -12.02
C GLY A 55 -21.04 -7.11 -10.71
N LEU A 56 -19.96 -6.72 -10.03
CA LEU A 56 -19.54 -7.33 -8.76
C LEU A 56 -20.63 -7.15 -7.69
N PRO A 57 -21.11 -8.23 -7.05
CA PRO A 57 -22.11 -8.13 -5.99
C PRO A 57 -21.68 -7.21 -4.84
N ALA A 58 -22.59 -6.35 -4.38
CA ALA A 58 -22.34 -5.32 -3.37
C ALA A 58 -21.74 -5.85 -2.05
N ARG A 59 -22.02 -7.11 -1.71
CA ARG A 59 -21.44 -7.81 -0.54
C ARG A 59 -19.90 -7.86 -0.53
N PHE A 60 -19.28 -7.67 -1.70
CA PHE A 60 -17.83 -7.65 -1.84
C PHE A 60 -17.24 -6.24 -1.75
N ASN A 61 -18.09 -5.20 -1.70
CA ASN A 61 -17.65 -3.80 -1.62
C ASN A 61 -18.64 -2.86 -0.90
N TYR A 62 -19.68 -2.36 -1.56
CA TYR A 62 -20.55 -1.29 -1.06
C TYR A 62 -21.29 -1.65 0.22
N ASP A 63 -21.59 -2.93 0.46
CA ASP A 63 -22.23 -3.35 1.70
C ASP A 63 -21.35 -3.05 2.92
N PHE A 64 -20.02 -3.10 2.79
CA PHE A 64 -19.11 -2.67 3.85
C PHE A 64 -19.20 -1.16 4.12
N LEU A 65 -19.37 -0.37 3.06
CA LEU A 65 -19.49 1.09 3.18
C LEU A 65 -20.83 1.49 3.79
N ASN A 66 -21.91 0.81 3.39
CA ASN A 66 -23.25 1.02 3.93
C ASN A 66 -23.34 0.59 5.41
N ASN A 67 -22.55 -0.41 5.81
CA ASN A 67 -22.48 -0.92 7.18
C ASN A 67 -21.18 -0.50 7.90
N CYS A 68 -20.67 0.70 7.60
CA CYS A 68 -19.36 1.18 8.05
C CYS A 68 -19.17 1.25 9.57
N GLU A 69 -20.25 1.25 10.34
CA GLU A 69 -20.22 1.16 11.80
C GLU A 69 -19.72 -0.21 12.28
N SER A 70 -19.96 -1.26 11.49
CA SER A 70 -19.57 -2.65 11.81
C SER A 70 -18.11 -2.97 11.49
N LEU A 71 -17.41 -2.10 10.75
CA LEU A 71 -16.02 -2.30 10.31
C LEU A 71 -14.97 -2.13 11.43
N SER A 72 -15.40 -1.72 12.62
CA SER A 72 -14.54 -1.68 13.79
C SER A 72 -14.12 -3.10 14.17
N PRO A 73 -12.82 -3.37 14.38
CA PRO A 73 -12.32 -4.67 14.81
C PRO A 73 -13.15 -5.24 15.97
N ARG A 74 -13.72 -6.45 15.80
CA ARG A 74 -14.32 -7.24 16.88
C ARG A 74 -13.23 -7.74 17.85
N THR A 75 -12.54 -6.80 18.48
CA THR A 75 -11.82 -7.02 19.73
C THR A 75 -12.75 -6.59 20.85
N SER A 76 -12.73 -7.29 21.97
CA SER A 76 -13.61 -7.20 23.15
C SER A 76 -13.71 -5.83 23.88
N SER A 77 -13.35 -4.71 23.25
CA SER A 77 -13.50 -3.35 23.79
C SER A 77 -14.68 -2.63 23.14
N SER A 78 -15.72 -2.34 23.92
CA SER A 78 -17.00 -1.72 23.53
C SER A 78 -16.92 -0.25 23.03
N ASN A 79 -15.73 0.34 22.90
CA ASN A 79 -15.55 1.77 22.59
C ASN A 79 -14.58 2.02 21.42
N LYS A 80 -14.72 1.31 20.28
CA LYS A 80 -13.98 1.66 19.06
C LYS A 80 -14.77 2.65 18.20
N PRO A 81 -14.16 3.74 17.72
CA PRO A 81 -14.82 4.72 16.88
C PRO A 81 -15.20 4.13 15.53
N SER A 82 -16.42 4.43 15.06
CA SER A 82 -16.93 4.04 13.75
C SER A 82 -15.98 4.42 12.62
N MET A 83 -15.88 3.59 11.57
CA MET A 83 -15.12 3.94 10.35
C MET A 83 -15.87 4.91 9.44
N CYS A 84 -17.18 5.11 9.63
CA CYS A 84 -18.01 5.97 8.77
C CYS A 84 -17.46 7.39 8.58
N PRO A 85 -16.98 8.10 9.62
CA PRO A 85 -16.42 9.45 9.44
C PRO A 85 -15.19 9.49 8.54
N GLN A 86 -14.52 8.35 8.29
CA GLN A 86 -13.36 8.26 7.40
C GLN A 86 -13.76 8.03 5.94
N LEU A 87 -15.01 7.61 5.65
CA LEU A 87 -15.46 7.28 4.30
C LEU A 87 -15.91 8.49 3.46
N VAL A 88 -16.04 9.66 4.09
CA VAL A 88 -16.37 10.91 3.39
C VAL A 88 -15.30 11.25 2.35
N ASN A 89 -15.66 12.12 1.40
CA ASN A 89 -14.76 12.52 0.30
C ASN A 89 -14.18 11.32 -0.47
N LEU A 90 -15.04 10.36 -0.80
CA LEU A 90 -14.68 9.16 -1.57
C LEU A 90 -13.57 8.31 -0.92
N GLY A 91 -13.55 8.26 0.41
CA GLY A 91 -12.55 7.53 1.19
C GLY A 91 -11.28 8.33 1.50
N LEU A 92 -11.16 9.59 1.06
CA LEU A 92 -10.04 10.46 1.45
C LEU A 92 -10.15 10.93 2.89
N GLY A 93 -11.34 10.89 3.48
CA GLY A 93 -11.61 11.26 4.87
C GLY A 93 -11.99 12.73 5.06
N PRO A 94 -12.20 13.17 6.31
CA PRO A 94 -12.75 14.49 6.62
C PRO A 94 -11.73 15.60 6.37
N ASP A 95 -12.22 16.81 6.17
CA ASP A 95 -11.37 18.01 6.02
C ASP A 95 -10.49 18.24 7.25
N VAL A 96 -9.26 18.68 7.00
CA VAL A 96 -8.34 19.16 8.02
C VAL A 96 -8.64 20.63 8.32
N SER A 97 -9.62 20.87 9.19
CA SER A 97 -10.19 22.20 9.46
C SER A 97 -9.24 23.19 10.14
N LYS A 98 -8.17 22.73 10.79
CA LYS A 98 -7.16 23.58 11.47
C LYS A 98 -5.78 23.00 11.28
N SER A 99 -5.03 23.56 10.34
CA SER A 99 -3.67 23.09 10.03
C SER A 99 -2.59 23.72 10.91
N GLU A 100 -2.91 24.79 11.65
CA GLU A 100 -1.94 25.57 12.44
C GLU A 100 -0.69 25.98 11.63
N GLY A 101 -0.87 26.27 10.34
CA GLY A 101 0.22 26.59 9.42
C GLY A 101 1.12 25.42 9.03
N VAL A 102 0.85 24.19 9.50
CA VAL A 102 1.61 22.97 9.15
C VAL A 102 1.24 22.48 7.75
N LEU A 103 -0.05 22.41 7.44
CA LEU A 103 -0.55 22.24 6.07
C LEU A 103 -0.80 23.62 5.44
N SER A 104 -0.90 23.69 4.11
CA SER A 104 -1.39 24.93 3.48
C SER A 104 -2.85 25.16 3.86
N ASP A 105 -3.32 26.40 3.85
CA ASP A 105 -4.68 26.82 4.25
C ASP A 105 -5.80 26.34 3.30
N LYS A 106 -5.47 25.44 2.38
CA LYS A 106 -6.41 24.86 1.42
C LYS A 106 -6.94 23.51 1.92
N SER A 107 -7.91 22.96 1.19
CA SER A 107 -8.64 21.75 1.56
C SER A 107 -7.76 20.50 1.50
N TRP A 108 -7.34 20.00 2.67
CA TRP A 108 -6.69 18.70 2.80
C TRP A 108 -7.63 17.73 3.50
N TYR A 109 -7.62 16.47 3.08
CA TYR A 109 -8.38 15.41 3.73
C TYR A 109 -7.49 14.59 4.65
N LYS A 110 -7.97 14.29 5.86
CA LYS A 110 -7.32 13.39 6.80
C LYS A 110 -7.59 11.94 6.39
N THR A 111 -6.58 11.27 5.84
CA THR A 111 -6.76 9.97 5.19
C THR A 111 -6.36 8.80 6.08
N ASN A 112 -7.22 7.77 6.08
CA ASN A 112 -6.97 6.50 6.74
C ASN A 112 -6.26 5.52 5.78
N PRO A 113 -5.14 4.89 6.19
CA PRO A 113 -4.36 3.99 5.33
C PRO A 113 -5.15 2.75 4.89
N HIS A 114 -6.13 2.32 5.68
CA HIS A 114 -6.94 1.14 5.38
C HIS A 114 -8.02 1.39 4.32
N LEU A 115 -8.15 2.61 3.80
CA LEU A 115 -9.15 2.96 2.78
C LEU A 115 -8.63 2.91 1.34
N LEU A 116 -7.46 2.29 1.10
CA LEU A 116 -6.88 2.23 -0.24
C LEU A 116 -7.86 1.67 -1.28
N GLU A 117 -8.63 0.65 -0.93
CA GLU A 117 -9.64 0.05 -1.82
C GLU A 117 -10.68 1.07 -2.29
N VAL A 118 -11.20 1.87 -1.37
CA VAL A 118 -12.22 2.88 -1.63
C VAL A 118 -11.63 4.02 -2.45
N ILE A 119 -10.43 4.49 -2.08
CA ILE A 119 -9.74 5.57 -2.79
C ILE A 119 -9.38 5.12 -4.21
N PHE A 120 -8.80 3.93 -4.35
CA PHE A 120 -8.38 3.36 -5.62
C PHE A 120 -9.58 3.14 -6.53
N HIS A 121 -10.67 2.53 -6.03
CA HIS A 121 -11.88 2.31 -6.81
C HIS A 121 -12.47 3.63 -7.32
N ASN A 122 -12.58 4.66 -6.47
CA ASN A 122 -13.10 5.96 -6.89
C ASN A 122 -12.18 6.71 -7.86
N ARG A 123 -10.85 6.51 -7.78
CA ARG A 123 -9.90 7.02 -8.78
C ARG A 123 -10.02 6.26 -10.10
N MET A 124 -10.16 4.94 -10.05
CA MET A 124 -10.30 4.10 -11.24
C MET A 124 -11.51 4.46 -12.09
N LYS A 125 -12.64 4.80 -11.47
CA LYS A 125 -13.85 5.27 -12.19
C LYS A 125 -13.65 6.56 -13.00
N LYS A 126 -12.56 7.30 -12.76
CA LYS A 126 -12.21 8.52 -13.49
C LYS A 126 -11.05 8.30 -14.46
N TYR A 127 -10.59 7.07 -14.63
CA TYR A 127 -9.49 6.75 -15.52
C TYR A 127 -9.88 7.02 -16.98
N GLU A 128 -8.99 7.66 -17.74
CA GLU A 128 -9.28 8.12 -19.11
C GLU A 128 -9.52 6.98 -20.10
N CYS A 129 -8.92 5.81 -19.87
CA CYS A 129 -9.01 4.64 -20.74
C CYS A 129 -9.90 3.55 -20.12
N LEU A 130 -11.07 3.91 -19.61
CA LEU A 130 -12.06 2.92 -19.19
C LEU A 130 -12.74 2.29 -20.41
N ALA A 131 -12.72 0.96 -20.47
CA ALA A 131 -13.38 0.21 -21.52
C ALA A 131 -14.88 0.10 -21.21
N SER A 132 -15.73 0.46 -22.17
CA SER A 132 -17.19 0.34 -22.03
C SER A 132 -17.69 -1.11 -22.13
N ASN A 133 -16.88 -1.99 -22.68
CA ASN A 133 -17.09 -3.43 -22.68
C ASN A 133 -15.75 -4.12 -22.48
N SER A 134 -15.78 -5.36 -21.98
CA SER A 134 -14.56 -6.08 -21.70
C SER A 134 -13.81 -6.48 -22.99
N ASN A 135 -14.36 -6.47 -24.21
CA ASN A 135 -13.60 -6.97 -25.38
C ASN A 135 -12.37 -6.13 -25.76
N LEU A 136 -12.29 -4.89 -25.29
CA LEU A 136 -11.18 -3.96 -25.56
C LEU A 136 -10.19 -3.85 -24.40
N ASP A 137 -10.41 -4.60 -23.31
CA ASP A 137 -9.60 -4.46 -22.10
C ASP A 137 -8.18 -5.01 -22.25
N SER A 138 -7.23 -4.27 -21.69
CA SER A 138 -5.85 -4.72 -21.49
C SER A 138 -5.66 -5.31 -20.10
N ALA A 139 -6.46 -4.86 -19.13
CA ALA A 139 -6.51 -5.38 -17.76
C ALA A 139 -7.91 -5.19 -17.16
N ILE A 140 -8.19 -5.94 -16.10
CA ILE A 140 -9.52 -6.00 -15.49
C ILE A 140 -9.42 -5.68 -14.01
N TYR A 141 -10.04 -4.59 -13.59
CA TYR A 141 -10.10 -4.19 -12.20
C TYR A 141 -11.30 -4.83 -11.51
N ALA A 142 -11.06 -5.63 -10.46
CA ALA A 142 -12.10 -6.16 -9.60
C ALA A 142 -12.20 -5.28 -8.33
N PRO A 143 -13.29 -4.52 -8.12
CA PRO A 143 -13.44 -3.64 -6.96
C PRO A 143 -13.85 -4.42 -5.69
N PHE A 144 -13.05 -5.42 -5.31
CA PHE A 144 -13.21 -6.21 -4.09
C PHE A 144 -12.52 -5.53 -2.90
N TYR A 145 -13.16 -5.50 -1.73
CA TYR A 145 -12.68 -4.81 -0.53
C TYR A 145 -12.26 -5.78 0.61
N PRO A 146 -11.19 -6.58 0.43
CA PRO A 146 -10.79 -7.58 1.42
C PRO A 146 -10.31 -6.97 2.75
N THR A 147 -9.83 -5.73 2.76
CA THR A 147 -9.42 -5.01 3.99
C THR A 147 -10.59 -4.77 4.90
N MET A 148 -11.75 -4.43 4.34
CA MET A 148 -12.97 -4.21 5.10
C MET A 148 -13.50 -5.53 5.66
N ASP A 149 -13.48 -6.60 4.86
CA ASP A 149 -13.85 -7.95 5.27
C ASP A 149 -13.01 -8.45 6.45
N VAL A 150 -11.68 -8.36 6.30
CA VAL A 150 -10.72 -8.66 7.38
C VAL A 150 -10.95 -7.74 8.58
N GLY A 151 -11.29 -6.47 8.38
CA GLY A 151 -11.65 -5.55 9.46
C GLY A 151 -12.77 -6.06 10.37
N VAL A 152 -13.75 -6.77 9.80
CA VAL A 152 -14.88 -7.35 10.53
C VAL A 152 -14.53 -8.71 11.15
N TYR A 153 -13.90 -9.60 10.38
CA TYR A 153 -13.85 -11.03 10.70
C TYR A 153 -12.48 -11.55 11.16
N LEU A 154 -11.39 -10.79 11.06
CA LEU A 154 -10.02 -11.29 11.32
C LEU A 154 -9.81 -11.93 12.70
N TRP A 155 -10.54 -11.47 13.73
CA TRP A 155 -10.44 -11.98 15.10
C TRP A 155 -11.41 -13.12 15.42
N ASP A 156 -12.26 -13.53 14.48
CA ASP A 156 -13.18 -14.64 14.69
C ASP A 156 -12.40 -15.94 14.88
N SER A 157 -12.74 -16.82 15.82
CA SER A 157 -12.02 -18.08 16.00
C SER A 157 -12.28 -19.07 14.85
N ASN A 158 -13.36 -18.87 14.08
CA ASN A 158 -13.72 -19.74 12.96
C ASN A 158 -13.09 -19.24 11.65
N VAL A 159 -12.11 -20.00 11.13
CA VAL A 159 -11.44 -19.71 9.86
C VAL A 159 -12.38 -19.70 8.66
N GLU A 160 -13.48 -20.46 8.71
CA GLU A 160 -14.48 -20.44 7.64
C GLU A 160 -15.21 -19.09 7.56
N ILE A 161 -15.41 -18.41 8.70
CA ILE A 161 -15.97 -17.06 8.73
C ILE A 161 -14.95 -16.07 8.16
N ARG A 162 -13.67 -16.19 8.56
CA ARG A 162 -12.58 -15.32 8.05
C ARG A 162 -12.39 -15.41 6.53
N ASP A 163 -12.67 -16.57 5.94
CA ASP A 163 -12.43 -16.82 4.52
C ASP A 163 -13.69 -16.77 3.66
N ALA A 164 -14.90 -16.70 4.25
CA ALA A 164 -16.16 -16.84 3.53
C ALA A 164 -16.29 -15.84 2.38
N SER A 165 -15.98 -14.56 2.61
CA SER A 165 -16.07 -13.52 1.59
C SER A 165 -15.07 -13.75 0.46
N ALA A 166 -13.81 -14.04 0.79
CA ALA A 166 -12.76 -14.37 -0.17
C ALA A 166 -13.12 -15.59 -1.04
N LYS A 167 -13.54 -16.71 -0.42
CA LYS A 167 -13.99 -17.93 -1.11
C LYS A 167 -15.17 -17.65 -2.05
N ASN A 168 -16.13 -16.84 -1.60
CA ASN A 168 -17.29 -16.46 -2.42
C ASN A 168 -16.92 -15.52 -3.57
N PHE A 169 -15.97 -14.61 -3.35
CA PHE A 169 -15.46 -13.69 -4.36
C PHE A 169 -14.76 -14.45 -5.49
N VAL A 170 -13.79 -15.31 -5.17
CA VAL A 170 -13.06 -16.09 -6.19
C VAL A 170 -13.98 -17.03 -6.97
N LYS A 171 -14.98 -17.59 -6.30
CA LYS A 171 -16.03 -18.42 -6.90
C LYS A 171 -16.94 -17.62 -7.84
N TRP A 172 -17.11 -16.31 -7.62
CA TRP A 172 -17.90 -15.44 -8.48
C TRP A 172 -17.09 -14.94 -9.67
N ILE A 173 -15.88 -14.42 -9.43
CA ILE A 173 -15.03 -13.82 -10.47
C ILE A 173 -14.62 -14.85 -11.53
N SER A 174 -14.32 -16.09 -11.12
CA SER A 174 -13.93 -17.16 -12.04
C SER A 174 -15.05 -17.63 -12.98
N ARG A 175 -16.31 -17.27 -12.69
CA ARG A 175 -17.46 -17.56 -13.56
C ARG A 175 -17.73 -16.46 -14.58
N GLN A 176 -17.09 -15.30 -14.47
CA GLN A 176 -17.31 -14.21 -15.40
C GLN A 176 -16.68 -14.54 -16.77
N PRO A 177 -17.31 -14.13 -17.89
CA PRO A 177 -16.75 -14.33 -19.23
C PRO A 177 -15.32 -13.81 -19.37
N GLU A 178 -15.06 -12.66 -18.74
CA GLU A 178 -13.77 -11.98 -18.64
C GLU A 178 -12.65 -12.89 -18.15
N TRP A 179 -12.94 -13.72 -17.14
CA TRP A 179 -11.95 -14.61 -16.53
C TRP A 179 -11.36 -15.60 -17.54
N ARG A 180 -12.16 -16.06 -18.50
CA ARG A 180 -11.76 -17.11 -19.45
C ARG A 180 -10.68 -16.65 -20.43
N LYS A 181 -10.50 -15.34 -20.62
CA LYS A 181 -9.50 -14.79 -21.57
C LYS A 181 -8.08 -15.14 -21.15
N MET A 182 -7.73 -14.87 -19.89
CA MET A 182 -6.37 -15.11 -19.38
C MET A 182 -6.33 -15.85 -18.04
N TRP A 183 -7.42 -16.49 -17.64
CA TRP A 183 -7.54 -17.28 -16.41
C TRP A 183 -7.20 -16.46 -15.16
N GLY A 184 -7.57 -15.18 -15.16
CA GLY A 184 -7.34 -14.25 -14.05
C GLY A 184 -6.05 -13.43 -14.11
N ARG A 185 -5.14 -13.69 -15.06
CA ARG A 185 -3.83 -13.00 -15.13
C ARG A 185 -3.90 -11.52 -15.54
N ASP A 186 -4.98 -11.13 -16.22
CA ASP A 186 -5.39 -9.74 -16.48
C ASP A 186 -6.08 -9.08 -15.30
N HIS A 187 -6.53 -9.86 -14.32
CA HIS A 187 -7.35 -9.33 -13.24
C HIS A 187 -6.48 -8.79 -12.10
N PHE A 188 -6.91 -7.68 -11.52
CA PHE A 188 -6.23 -7.11 -10.37
C PHE A 188 -7.19 -6.43 -9.39
N PHE A 189 -6.76 -6.33 -8.14
CA PHE A 189 -7.45 -5.55 -7.11
C PHE A 189 -6.44 -4.93 -6.14
N ALA A 190 -6.83 -3.82 -5.51
CA ALA A 190 -6.05 -3.16 -4.47
C ALA A 190 -6.58 -3.51 -3.09
N TYR A 191 -5.75 -3.42 -2.05
CA TYR A 191 -6.15 -3.64 -0.66
C TYR A 191 -5.38 -2.71 0.28
N GLY A 192 -5.97 -2.26 1.39
CA GLY A 192 -5.41 -1.21 2.27
C GLY A 192 -4.65 -1.66 3.51
N ARG A 193 -4.58 -2.97 3.80
CA ARG A 193 -3.87 -3.53 4.97
C ARG A 193 -2.55 -4.19 4.58
N THR A 194 -1.75 -4.54 5.59
CA THR A 194 -0.53 -5.33 5.41
C THR A 194 -0.84 -6.63 4.68
N ALA A 195 0.04 -7.03 3.77
CA ALA A 195 -0.11 -8.27 3.01
C ALA A 195 -0.19 -9.50 3.91
N TRP A 196 0.35 -9.44 5.13
CA TRP A 196 0.30 -10.53 6.09
C TRP A 196 -1.14 -10.89 6.51
N ASP A 197 -2.05 -9.92 6.52
CA ASP A 197 -3.46 -10.15 6.88
C ASP A 197 -4.20 -11.06 5.88
N PHE A 198 -3.60 -11.32 4.72
CA PHE A 198 -4.21 -12.02 3.59
C PHE A 198 -3.47 -13.31 3.20
N ARG A 199 -2.48 -13.72 4.00
CA ARG A 199 -1.51 -14.79 3.69
C ARG A 199 -1.53 -15.92 4.71
N ARG A 200 -2.69 -16.24 5.29
CA ARG A 200 -2.79 -17.48 6.09
C ARG A 200 -2.66 -18.69 5.16
N GLN A 201 -1.71 -19.58 5.43
CA GLN A 201 -1.44 -20.76 4.59
C GLN A 201 -2.29 -21.96 5.02
N GLU A 202 -2.27 -22.26 6.32
CA GLU A 202 -2.93 -23.43 6.89
C GLU A 202 -4.34 -23.11 7.40
N ASP A 203 -5.20 -24.12 7.46
CA ASP A 203 -6.55 -24.00 8.06
C ASP A 203 -6.52 -24.17 9.58
N ASP A 204 -5.56 -23.50 10.22
CA ASP A 204 -5.42 -23.42 11.67
C ASP A 204 -6.06 -22.13 12.21
N SER A 205 -7.00 -22.28 13.14
CA SER A 205 -7.65 -21.16 13.83
C SER A 205 -6.70 -20.26 14.63
N SER A 206 -5.55 -20.80 15.04
CA SER A 206 -4.50 -20.07 15.76
C SER A 206 -3.62 -19.21 14.84
N ASP A 207 -3.59 -19.52 13.54
CA ASP A 207 -2.88 -18.72 12.56
C ASP A 207 -3.60 -17.41 12.26
N TRP A 208 -2.83 -16.37 11.95
CA TRP A 208 -3.33 -15.04 11.67
C TRP A 208 -3.72 -14.88 10.20
N GLY A 209 -4.81 -14.15 9.93
CA GLY A 209 -5.15 -13.68 8.59
C GLY A 209 -6.24 -14.48 7.86
N SER A 210 -6.59 -13.95 6.69
CA SER A 210 -7.42 -14.57 5.67
C SER A 210 -6.57 -15.39 4.69
N LYS A 211 -7.19 -16.36 4.01
CA LYS A 211 -6.54 -17.20 2.99
C LYS A 211 -6.57 -16.59 1.57
N VAL A 212 -7.16 -15.40 1.40
CA VAL A 212 -7.48 -14.84 0.08
C VAL A 212 -6.33 -14.89 -0.93
N ARG A 213 -5.09 -14.60 -0.54
CA ARG A 213 -3.92 -14.63 -1.44
C ARG A 213 -3.60 -16.03 -1.96
N PHE A 214 -3.90 -17.07 -1.16
CA PHE A 214 -3.58 -18.47 -1.44
C PHE A 214 -4.77 -19.27 -1.97
N LEU A 215 -5.89 -18.60 -2.29
CA LEU A 215 -6.95 -19.21 -3.08
C LEU A 215 -6.48 -19.43 -4.54
N PRO A 216 -6.83 -20.56 -5.20
CA PRO A 216 -6.33 -20.89 -6.53
C PRO A 216 -6.53 -19.80 -7.59
N GLU A 217 -7.70 -19.16 -7.58
CA GLU A 217 -8.02 -18.08 -8.51
C GLU A 217 -7.20 -16.82 -8.19
N SER A 218 -7.13 -16.42 -6.92
CA SER A 218 -6.37 -15.23 -6.49
C SER A 218 -4.89 -15.35 -6.82
N LEU A 219 -4.32 -16.57 -6.81
CA LEU A 219 -2.94 -16.81 -7.23
C LEU A 219 -2.66 -16.41 -8.67
N ASN A 220 -3.67 -16.36 -9.54
CA ASN A 220 -3.53 -15.87 -10.91
C ASN A 220 -3.72 -14.35 -11.02
N MET A 221 -4.38 -13.71 -10.05
CA MET A 221 -4.68 -12.27 -10.06
C MET A 221 -3.52 -11.43 -9.53
N THR A 222 -3.43 -10.18 -9.97
CA THR A 222 -2.47 -9.23 -9.41
C THR A 222 -3.07 -8.52 -8.18
N MET A 223 -2.33 -8.48 -7.06
CA MET A 223 -2.75 -7.80 -5.84
C MET A 223 -1.88 -6.56 -5.58
N LEU A 224 -2.51 -5.42 -5.24
CA LEU A 224 -1.81 -4.13 -5.09
C LEU A 224 -1.77 -3.62 -3.64
N ILE A 225 -0.57 -3.55 -3.03
CA ILE A 225 -0.14 -2.62 -1.93
C ILE A 225 1.28 -2.91 -1.43
N GLU A 226 1.58 -4.14 -1.06
CA GLU A 226 2.90 -4.57 -0.59
C GLU A 226 3.43 -5.69 -1.50
N GLY A 227 4.71 -5.58 -1.83
CA GLY A 227 5.39 -6.55 -2.68
C GLY A 227 5.75 -7.82 -1.89
N SER A 228 5.98 -8.91 -2.61
CA SER A 228 6.52 -10.12 -2.02
C SER A 228 7.38 -10.89 -3.02
N GLU A 229 7.85 -12.07 -2.62
CA GLU A 229 8.51 -13.03 -3.52
C GLU A 229 7.61 -13.48 -4.69
N TRP A 230 6.29 -13.28 -4.60
CA TRP A 230 5.34 -13.60 -5.67
C TRP A 230 5.28 -12.52 -6.73
N LYS A 231 5.41 -12.94 -8.00
CA LYS A 231 5.50 -12.05 -9.16
C LYS A 231 4.24 -11.20 -9.41
N ASN A 232 3.11 -11.58 -8.84
CA ASN A 232 1.82 -10.92 -8.98
C ASN A 232 1.38 -10.15 -7.73
N ASP A 233 2.30 -9.86 -6.82
CA ASP A 233 2.10 -8.80 -5.83
C ASP A 233 2.87 -7.57 -6.30
N ILE A 234 2.15 -6.48 -6.56
CA ILE A 234 2.76 -5.23 -6.99
C ILE A 234 2.56 -4.20 -5.90
N ALA A 235 3.67 -3.75 -5.34
CA ALA A 235 3.61 -2.76 -4.27
C ALA A 235 3.23 -1.39 -4.83
N ILE A 236 2.22 -0.77 -4.22
CA ILE A 236 1.82 0.61 -4.46
C ILE A 236 1.86 1.38 -3.14
N PRO A 237 2.24 2.67 -3.12
CA PRO A 237 2.35 3.44 -1.89
C PRO A 237 1.08 3.36 -1.03
N TYR A 238 1.27 3.20 0.28
CA TYR A 238 0.19 3.34 1.24
C TYR A 238 -0.44 4.74 1.13
N PRO A 239 -1.78 4.88 1.30
CA PRO A 239 -2.37 6.20 1.48
C PRO A 239 -1.70 6.90 2.66
N THR A 240 -1.14 8.07 2.40
CA THR A 240 -0.47 8.92 3.40
C THR A 240 -1.47 9.52 4.39
N ASN A 241 -0.98 10.18 5.44
CA ASN A 241 -1.84 10.74 6.51
C ASN A 241 -2.83 11.79 6.01
N PHE A 242 -2.59 12.39 4.85
CA PHE A 242 -3.45 13.40 4.25
C PHE A 242 -3.29 13.46 2.73
N HIS A 243 -4.35 13.85 2.03
CA HIS A 243 -4.33 14.00 0.56
C HIS A 243 -4.96 15.34 0.14
N PRO A 244 -4.50 15.92 -0.97
CA PRO A 244 -5.05 17.16 -1.49
C PRO A 244 -6.43 16.94 -2.11
N THR A 245 -7.19 18.03 -2.25
CA THR A 245 -8.37 18.09 -3.10
C THR A 245 -7.98 18.22 -4.58
N GLU A 246 -6.89 18.91 -4.90
CA GLU A 246 -6.45 19.19 -6.27
C GLU A 246 -4.93 19.02 -6.50
N ASP A 247 -4.54 18.74 -7.74
CA ASP A 247 -3.14 18.59 -8.14
C ASP A 247 -2.31 19.87 -7.93
N SER A 248 -2.94 21.05 -8.04
CA SER A 248 -2.28 22.35 -7.81
C SER A 248 -1.73 22.48 -6.38
N GLU A 249 -2.36 21.80 -5.43
CA GLU A 249 -1.98 21.81 -4.02
C GLU A 249 -0.75 20.94 -3.76
N VAL A 250 -0.53 19.90 -4.56
CA VAL A 250 0.70 19.10 -4.52
C VAL A 250 1.90 19.97 -4.86
N VAL A 251 1.79 20.81 -5.90
CA VAL A 251 2.86 21.73 -6.31
C VAL A 251 3.13 22.78 -5.23
N ALA A 252 2.07 23.36 -4.66
CA ALA A 252 2.18 24.32 -3.56
C ALA A 252 2.85 23.68 -2.33
N TRP A 253 2.49 22.45 -1.99
CA TRP A 253 3.07 21.68 -0.90
C TRP A 253 4.56 21.42 -1.11
N GLN A 254 4.95 20.97 -2.30
CA GLN A 254 6.36 20.76 -2.63
C GLN A 254 7.17 22.06 -2.49
N ASN A 255 6.63 23.19 -2.97
CA ASN A 255 7.29 24.49 -2.85
C ASN A 255 7.46 24.95 -1.40
N LYS A 256 6.48 24.66 -0.54
CA LYS A 256 6.56 24.89 0.90
C LYS A 256 7.68 24.03 1.51
N VAL A 257 7.61 22.72 1.31
CA VAL A 257 8.54 21.74 1.91
C VAL A 257 9.99 21.97 1.51
N ARG A 258 10.26 22.40 0.26
CA ARG A 258 11.61 22.75 -0.21
C ARG A 258 12.24 23.92 0.55
N LYS A 259 11.44 24.79 1.15
CA LYS A 259 11.89 25.99 1.88
C LYS A 259 11.89 25.80 3.40
N GLN A 260 11.50 24.63 3.89
CA GLN A 260 11.39 24.41 5.33
C GLN A 260 12.76 24.32 5.98
N GLU A 261 12.93 25.04 7.08
CA GLU A 261 14.07 24.90 7.97
C GLU A 261 13.95 23.60 8.77
N ARG A 262 15.08 22.91 8.95
CA ARG A 262 15.15 21.59 9.58
C ARG A 262 16.10 21.65 10.78
N PRO A 263 15.65 22.17 11.94
CA PRO A 263 16.50 22.31 13.12
C PRO A 263 16.94 20.97 13.71
N TYR A 264 16.18 19.89 13.48
CA TYR A 264 16.53 18.56 13.96
C TYR A 264 17.24 17.74 12.88
N LEU A 265 18.29 17.02 13.27
CA LEU A 265 18.96 16.11 12.35
C LEU A 265 18.10 14.86 12.11
N PHE A 266 17.53 14.31 13.18
CA PHE A 266 16.71 13.10 13.12
C PHE A 266 15.32 13.34 13.70
N THR A 267 14.36 12.54 13.26
CA THR A 267 13.10 12.31 14.00
C THR A 267 12.77 10.84 14.03
N PHE A 268 12.19 10.41 15.15
CA PHE A 268 11.55 9.11 15.25
C PHE A 268 10.11 9.26 15.75
N ALA A 269 9.16 8.93 14.89
CA ALA A 269 7.75 8.80 15.25
C ALA A 269 7.43 7.34 15.55
N GLY A 270 7.35 6.99 16.84
CA GLY A 270 7.22 5.61 17.27
C GLY A 270 6.83 5.46 18.73
N ALA A 271 6.59 4.22 19.14
CA ALA A 271 6.19 3.83 20.50
C ALA A 271 6.69 2.43 20.80
N LEU A 272 6.94 2.05 22.06
CA LEU A 272 7.34 0.68 22.36
C LEU A 272 6.24 -0.33 22.00
N ARG A 273 6.65 -1.57 21.71
CA ARG A 273 5.72 -2.69 21.67
C ARG A 273 5.68 -3.36 23.04
N PRO A 274 4.49 -3.69 23.57
CA PRO A 274 4.40 -4.57 24.73
C PRO A 274 5.07 -5.91 24.42
N ASN A 275 5.88 -6.42 25.34
CA ASN A 275 6.48 -7.77 25.30
C ASN A 275 7.47 -8.06 24.16
N VAL A 276 8.10 -7.02 23.59
CA VAL A 276 9.14 -7.18 22.57
C VAL A 276 10.38 -6.38 23.00
N GLU A 277 11.16 -6.97 23.91
CA GLU A 277 12.45 -6.41 24.32
C GLU A 277 13.52 -6.65 23.24
N GLY A 278 14.46 -5.71 23.07
CA GLY A 278 15.66 -5.92 22.25
C GLY A 278 15.57 -5.57 20.75
N PHE A 279 14.42 -5.17 20.22
CA PHE A 279 14.33 -4.75 18.81
C PHE A 279 14.85 -3.33 18.59
N ILE A 280 15.35 -3.07 17.38
CA ILE A 280 15.86 -1.78 16.91
C ILE A 280 14.99 -0.58 17.33
N ARG A 281 13.66 -0.76 17.34
CA ARG A 281 12.69 0.27 17.72
C ARG A 281 12.91 0.80 19.15
N GLY A 282 13.22 -0.06 20.12
CA GLY A 282 13.52 0.37 21.49
C GLY A 282 14.81 1.18 21.55
N LYS A 283 15.86 0.73 20.84
CA LYS A 283 17.14 1.44 20.75
C LYS A 283 17.03 2.80 20.06
N LEU A 284 16.22 2.91 19.01
CA LEU A 284 15.95 4.19 18.37
C LEU A 284 15.21 5.17 19.30
N ILE A 285 14.29 4.69 20.14
CA ILE A 285 13.62 5.54 21.15
C ILE A 285 14.65 6.02 22.17
N GLU A 286 15.42 5.10 22.76
CA GLU A 286 16.46 5.40 23.75
C GLU A 286 17.46 6.43 23.22
N HIS A 287 18.03 6.20 22.03
CA HIS A 287 19.01 7.10 21.42
C HIS A 287 18.41 8.44 21.02
N CYS A 288 17.16 8.47 20.52
CA CYS A 288 16.51 9.71 20.13
C CYS A 288 16.18 10.57 21.36
N GLN A 289 15.68 9.96 22.44
CA GLN A 289 15.39 10.68 23.69
C GLN A 289 16.65 11.18 24.40
N ALA A 290 17.79 10.49 24.23
CA ALA A 290 19.07 10.89 24.80
C ALA A 290 19.78 12.03 24.02
N SER A 291 19.24 12.48 22.89
CA SER A 291 19.90 13.44 21.99
C SER A 291 19.02 14.65 21.68
N ASN A 292 19.58 15.85 21.87
CA ASN A 292 18.91 17.11 21.49
C ASN A 292 18.77 17.28 19.96
N ASN A 293 19.50 16.49 19.16
CA ASN A 293 19.43 16.52 17.71
C ASN A 293 18.31 15.65 17.13
N CYS A 294 17.57 14.93 17.97
CA CYS A 294 16.50 14.03 17.55
C CYS A 294 15.13 14.48 18.08
N ASN A 295 14.19 14.71 17.17
CA ASN A 295 12.80 15.01 17.51
C ASN A 295 12.02 13.71 17.71
N PHE A 296 11.86 13.27 18.97
CA PHE A 296 11.08 12.08 19.28
C PHE A 296 9.59 12.39 19.37
N LEU A 297 8.78 11.71 18.56
CA LEU A 297 7.32 11.77 18.62
C LEU A 297 6.77 10.44 19.15
N HIS A 298 6.32 10.44 20.40
CA HIS A 298 5.70 9.26 21.02
C HIS A 298 4.32 8.96 20.42
N CYS A 299 4.25 7.94 19.56
CA CYS A 299 3.05 7.63 18.80
C CYS A 299 1.96 6.94 19.62
N THR A 300 0.77 7.54 19.64
CA THR A 300 -0.51 6.86 19.87
C THR A 300 -1.36 6.94 18.60
N GLU A 301 -2.50 6.23 18.55
CA GLU A 301 -3.43 6.31 17.41
C GLU A 301 -3.86 7.77 17.15
N LYS A 302 -4.17 8.54 18.20
CA LYS A 302 -4.57 9.95 18.08
C LYS A 302 -3.44 10.84 17.59
N ILE A 303 -2.21 10.61 18.06
CA ILE A 303 -1.04 11.45 17.75
C ILE A 303 -0.55 11.20 16.33
N CYS A 304 -0.21 9.94 16.00
CA CYS A 304 0.37 9.61 14.69
C CYS A 304 -0.69 9.28 13.62
N GLY A 305 -1.96 9.24 14.01
CA GLY A 305 -3.10 9.35 13.11
C GLY A 305 -3.53 10.79 12.81
N ASN A 306 -2.87 11.80 13.39
CA ASN A 306 -3.10 13.21 13.05
C ASN A 306 -2.02 13.69 12.06
N PRO A 307 -2.39 14.09 10.82
CA PRO A 307 -1.43 14.58 9.84
C PRO A 307 -0.63 15.79 10.34
N ILE A 308 -1.23 16.68 11.12
CA ILE A 308 -0.58 17.90 11.61
C ILE A 308 0.61 17.55 12.51
N THR A 309 0.42 16.61 13.43
CA THR A 309 1.45 16.24 14.39
C THR A 309 2.63 15.55 13.71
N VAL A 310 2.36 14.61 12.79
CA VAL A 310 3.39 13.89 12.05
C VAL A 310 4.13 14.82 11.10
N MET A 311 3.41 15.66 10.34
CA MET A 311 4.03 16.59 9.39
C MET A 311 4.87 17.65 10.10
N ARG A 312 4.43 18.16 11.25
CA ARG A 312 5.22 19.09 12.06
C ARG A 312 6.56 18.48 12.47
N ALA A 313 6.55 17.25 12.97
CA ALA A 313 7.78 16.56 13.31
C ALA A 313 8.68 16.34 12.09
N PHE A 314 8.14 15.76 11.02
CA PHE A 314 8.93 15.36 9.84
C PHE A 314 9.45 16.56 9.03
N GLN A 315 8.66 17.62 8.87
CA GLN A 315 9.10 18.82 8.13
C GLN A 315 10.22 19.57 8.85
N SER A 316 10.30 19.43 10.18
CA SER A 316 11.35 20.04 11.01
C SER A 316 12.64 19.21 11.09
N SER A 317 12.71 18.08 10.39
CA SER A 317 13.82 17.13 10.52
C SER A 317 14.47 16.77 9.18
N VAL A 318 15.78 16.57 9.17
CA VAL A 318 16.51 16.14 7.96
C VAL A 318 16.25 14.67 7.64
N TYR A 319 16.37 13.80 8.64
CA TYR A 319 16.26 12.35 8.49
C TYR A 319 15.11 11.77 9.32
N CYS A 320 14.29 10.91 8.71
CA CYS A 320 13.15 10.27 9.37
C CYS A 320 13.44 8.78 9.54
N LEU A 321 13.55 8.32 10.78
CA LEU A 321 13.88 6.93 11.10
C LEU A 321 12.68 6.01 10.83
N GLN A 322 12.83 5.04 9.92
CA GLN A 322 11.76 4.14 9.49
C GLN A 322 12.15 2.66 9.74
N PRO A 323 12.20 2.21 11.01
CA PRO A 323 12.44 0.81 11.34
C PRO A 323 11.23 -0.07 10.96
N VAL A 324 11.52 -1.34 10.69
CA VAL A 324 10.51 -2.38 10.43
C VAL A 324 9.53 -2.55 11.61
N GLY A 325 8.34 -3.09 11.35
CA GLY A 325 7.38 -3.47 12.40
C GLY A 325 6.62 -4.74 12.06
N ASP A 326 5.27 -4.65 12.04
CA ASP A 326 4.42 -5.80 11.69
C ASP A 326 4.62 -6.19 10.23
N SER A 327 4.88 -5.20 9.37
CA SER A 327 5.38 -5.37 8.03
C SER A 327 6.68 -4.59 7.83
N PHE A 328 7.32 -4.83 6.68
CA PHE A 328 8.56 -4.13 6.29
C PHE A 328 8.34 -2.64 6.05
N THR A 329 7.16 -2.24 5.57
CA THR A 329 6.85 -0.87 5.18
C THR A 329 5.61 -0.37 5.87
N ARG A 330 5.58 0.93 6.16
CA ARG A 330 4.42 1.59 6.75
C ARG A 330 4.14 2.87 6.00
N ARG A 331 2.90 3.36 6.13
CA ARG A 331 2.50 4.71 5.71
C ARG A 331 3.52 5.80 6.05
N SER A 332 4.13 5.71 7.24
CA SER A 332 5.15 6.66 7.75
C SER A 332 6.36 6.84 6.79
N ALA A 333 6.74 5.81 6.03
CA ALA A 333 7.79 5.94 5.02
C ALA A 333 7.39 6.92 3.91
N PHE A 334 6.12 6.90 3.50
CA PHE A 334 5.58 7.81 2.49
C PHE A 334 5.27 9.19 3.06
N ASP A 335 4.86 9.28 4.32
CA ASP A 335 4.74 10.55 5.03
C ASP A 335 6.10 11.28 5.12
N ALA A 336 7.21 10.55 5.30
CA ALA A 336 8.56 11.13 5.28
C ALA A 336 8.89 11.77 3.92
N PHE A 337 8.60 11.06 2.81
CA PHE A 337 8.73 11.64 1.47
C PHE A 337 7.89 12.90 1.29
N LEU A 338 6.64 12.89 1.72
CA LEU A 338 5.77 14.07 1.63
C LEU A 338 6.32 15.25 2.42
N ALA A 339 6.91 15.01 3.60
CA ALA A 339 7.51 16.04 4.42
C ALA A 339 8.90 16.52 3.94
N GLY A 340 9.44 15.93 2.86
CA GLY A 340 10.82 16.16 2.40
C GLY A 340 11.87 15.72 3.42
N CYS A 341 11.49 14.84 4.35
CA CYS A 341 12.36 14.26 5.34
C CYS A 341 12.97 12.98 4.78
N ILE A 342 14.30 12.89 4.69
CA ILE A 342 14.97 11.76 4.04
C ILE A 342 14.73 10.50 4.88
N PRO A 343 13.99 9.49 4.37
CA PRO A 343 13.77 8.28 5.13
C PRO A 343 15.08 7.51 5.34
N VAL A 344 15.25 7.04 6.57
CA VAL A 344 16.33 6.13 6.96
C VAL A 344 15.72 4.75 7.13
N PHE A 345 16.04 3.84 6.22
CA PHE A 345 15.55 2.47 6.22
C PHE A 345 16.54 1.53 6.90
N PHE A 346 15.98 0.53 7.58
CA PHE A 346 16.74 -0.47 8.32
C PHE A 346 16.64 -1.88 7.75
N HIS A 347 15.84 -2.05 6.70
CA HIS A 347 15.70 -3.29 5.95
C HIS A 347 15.45 -3.00 4.46
N PRO A 348 16.08 -3.70 3.50
CA PRO A 348 15.89 -3.44 2.07
C PRO A 348 14.44 -3.59 1.64
N ALA A 349 13.72 -4.54 2.23
CA ALA A 349 12.31 -4.74 1.94
C ALA A 349 11.41 -3.58 2.39
N THR A 350 11.88 -2.56 3.12
CA THR A 350 11.05 -1.37 3.39
C THR A 350 10.77 -0.54 2.12
N ALA A 351 11.67 -0.55 1.13
CA ALA A 351 11.47 0.28 -0.06
C ALA A 351 12.26 -0.13 -1.31
N TYR A 352 13.27 -0.99 -1.20
CA TYR A 352 14.23 -1.25 -2.28
C TYR A 352 13.83 -2.45 -3.13
N THR A 353 13.26 -3.47 -2.48
CA THR A 353 12.77 -4.67 -3.15
C THR A 353 11.28 -4.58 -3.48
N GLN A 354 10.63 -3.49 -3.06
CA GLN A 354 9.23 -3.18 -3.38
C GLN A 354 9.11 -1.70 -3.80
N TYR A 355 8.00 -1.31 -4.45
CA TYR A 355 7.76 0.04 -4.99
C TYR A 355 8.63 0.45 -6.18
N LEU A 356 9.08 -0.54 -6.98
CA LEU A 356 9.91 -0.34 -8.17
C LEU A 356 9.28 0.57 -9.25
N TRP A 357 7.95 0.73 -9.23
CA TRP A 357 7.23 1.64 -10.14
C TRP A 357 7.24 3.10 -9.68
N TYR A 358 7.51 3.35 -8.40
CA TYR A 358 7.34 4.67 -7.77
C TYR A 358 8.65 5.27 -7.26
N LEU A 359 9.65 4.44 -6.97
CA LEU A 359 10.94 4.88 -6.45
C LEU A 359 12.07 4.63 -7.46
N PRO A 360 13.06 5.54 -7.57
CA PRO A 360 14.22 5.34 -8.42
C PRO A 360 15.02 4.07 -8.05
N LYS A 361 15.66 3.42 -9.04
CA LYS A 361 16.56 2.29 -8.77
C LYS A 361 17.79 2.65 -7.92
N ASP A 362 18.24 3.90 -8.03
CA ASP A 362 19.35 4.41 -7.22
C ASP A 362 18.80 4.93 -5.89
N HIS A 363 18.87 4.09 -4.87
CA HIS A 363 18.29 4.37 -3.55
C HIS A 363 18.96 5.55 -2.82
N THR A 364 20.20 5.87 -3.18
CA THR A 364 20.97 6.97 -2.56
C THR A 364 20.39 8.35 -2.89
N LYS A 365 19.56 8.44 -3.94
CA LYS A 365 18.89 9.69 -4.34
C LYS A 365 17.72 10.09 -3.45
N TYR A 366 17.21 9.17 -2.64
CA TYR A 366 15.98 9.42 -1.87
C TYR A 366 16.00 8.89 -0.45
N SER A 367 17.01 8.13 -0.03
CA SER A 367 17.02 7.49 1.29
C SER A 367 18.42 7.22 1.79
N VAL A 368 18.52 6.96 3.10
CA VAL A 368 19.71 6.41 3.74
C VAL A 368 19.38 5.00 4.21
N PHE A 369 20.34 4.07 4.07
CA PHE A 369 20.23 2.72 4.59
C PHE A 369 21.19 2.52 5.76
N ILE A 370 20.66 2.06 6.90
CA ILE A 370 21.45 1.62 8.04
C ILE A 370 21.09 0.17 8.31
N PRO A 371 21.96 -0.81 7.98
CA PRO A 371 21.65 -2.21 8.21
C PRO A 371 21.46 -2.44 9.72
N SER A 372 20.30 -2.95 10.12
CA SER A 372 20.12 -3.45 11.48
C SER A 372 20.64 -4.88 11.56
N LYS A 373 21.50 -5.16 12.54
CA LYS A 373 21.80 -6.53 12.95
C LYS A 373 20.68 -7.01 13.89
N ASP A 374 19.46 -7.11 13.39
CA ASP A 374 18.41 -7.84 14.11
C ASP A 374 18.69 -9.32 13.81
N GLY A 375 18.94 -10.14 14.84
CA GLY A 375 19.54 -11.48 14.74
C GLY A 375 18.73 -12.59 14.06
N ASN A 376 18.01 -12.29 12.99
CA ASN A 376 17.26 -13.22 12.15
C ASN A 376 17.49 -12.94 10.66
N ASP A 377 18.74 -12.73 10.25
CA ASP A 377 19.15 -12.94 8.85
C ASP A 377 19.07 -14.43 8.48
#